data_AF-A0A316TDG2-F1
#
_entry.id   AF-A0A316TDG2-F1
#
_cell.length_a   1.000
_cell.length_b   1.000
_cell.length_c   1.000
_cell.angle_alpha   90.00
_cell.angle_beta   90.00
_cell.angle_gamma   90.00
#
_symmetry.space_group_name_H-M   'P 1'
#
loop_
_entity.id
_entity.type
_entity.pdbx_description
1 polymer ?
#
loop_
_entity_poly.entity_id
_entity_poly.type
_entity_poly.pdbx_seq_one_letter_code
_entity_poly.pdbx_strand_id
1 'polypeptide(L)'
;MNRALGLLFILAALVLPIACSNDEGTDTAEDRAGGSSEAGQQPDDGDGGEPVVVEIVSGSAARGDVSGEATVIGDEQELDRYLRQFSNETFTSDVTAAIEAHDFADGRVPGLAVIEISCDTPPSATVTQEGSRFLVTPAKVADPLPECYVPVTSVAVLDLPG
;
A
#
# COMPACT_ATOMS: atom_id res chain seq x y z
N MET A 1 -32.14 -37.29 -11.34
CA MET A 1 -33.34 -37.42 -10.50
C MET A 1 -33.24 -36.45 -9.35
N ASN A 2 -34.14 -35.47 -9.38
CA ASN A 2 -34.49 -34.42 -8.42
C ASN A 2 -34.25 -34.79 -6.95
N ARG A 3 -33.84 -33.85 -6.10
CA ARG A 3 -34.73 -32.98 -5.28
C ARG A 3 -33.86 -31.88 -4.63
N ALA A 4 -34.11 -30.58 -4.79
CA ALA A 4 -35.29 -29.75 -4.48
C ALA A 4 -35.24 -29.11 -3.07
N LEU A 5 -35.22 -27.77 -3.10
CA LEU A 5 -35.84 -26.80 -2.18
C LEU A 5 -35.37 -26.66 -0.72
N GLY A 6 -35.06 -25.42 -0.35
CA GLY A 6 -35.21 -24.88 1.00
C GLY A 6 -34.69 -23.45 1.11
N LEU A 7 -35.54 -22.45 0.84
CA LEU A 7 -36.05 -21.46 1.82
C LEU A 7 -35.02 -20.36 2.19
N LEU A 8 -35.06 -19.15 1.63
CA LEU A 8 -36.06 -18.06 1.72
C LEU A 8 -36.10 -17.42 3.13
N PHE A 9 -36.05 -16.07 3.17
CA PHE A 9 -36.08 -15.10 4.30
C PHE A 9 -34.69 -14.54 4.71
N ILE A 10 -34.41 -13.23 4.84
CA ILE A 10 -35.21 -12.01 5.07
C ILE A 10 -34.56 -10.79 4.41
N LEU A 11 -35.39 -9.97 3.79
CA LEU A 11 -35.14 -8.60 3.37
C LEU A 11 -35.16 -7.69 4.61
N ALA A 12 -34.07 -7.01 4.94
CA ALA A 12 -34.07 -5.92 5.91
C ALA A 12 -33.46 -4.67 5.26
N ALA A 13 -34.34 -3.85 4.70
CA ALA A 13 -34.05 -2.49 4.29
C ALA A 13 -33.84 -1.61 5.54
N LEU A 14 -32.68 -1.00 5.68
CA LEU A 14 -32.50 0.15 6.57
C LEU A 14 -32.10 1.36 5.71
N VAL A 15 -33.06 2.24 5.49
CA VAL A 15 -32.90 3.56 4.88
C VAL A 15 -32.60 4.53 6.01
N LEU A 16 -31.42 5.15 6.00
CA LEU A 16 -31.07 6.28 6.87
C LEU A 16 -30.81 7.52 5.99
N PRO A 17 -31.66 8.57 6.05
CA PRO A 17 -31.30 9.86 5.51
C PRO A 17 -30.43 10.61 6.55
N ILE A 18 -29.13 10.75 6.27
CA ILE A 18 -28.28 11.66 7.03
C ILE A 18 -28.57 13.07 6.52
N ALA A 19 -29.16 13.87 7.42
CA ALA A 19 -29.49 15.26 7.21
C ALA A 19 -28.23 16.12 6.99
N CYS A 20 -28.30 17.00 6.00
CA CYS A 20 -27.44 18.18 5.89
C CYS A 20 -27.71 19.11 7.08
N SER A 21 -26.67 19.50 7.82
CA SER A 21 -26.66 20.73 8.59
C SER A 21 -25.54 21.61 8.06
N ASN A 22 -25.94 22.67 7.35
CA ASN A 22 -25.13 23.87 7.16
C ASN A 22 -25.11 24.61 8.49
N ASP A 23 -23.92 24.90 9.01
CA ASP A 23 -23.72 25.91 10.04
C ASP A 23 -22.80 26.99 9.46
N GLU A 24 -23.40 28.16 9.18
CA GLU A 24 -22.69 29.39 8.84
C GLU A 24 -22.25 30.05 10.15
N GLY A 25 -20.99 29.84 10.52
CA GLY A 25 -20.36 30.42 11.70
C GLY A 25 -19.40 31.55 11.31
N THR A 26 -19.79 32.76 11.71
CA THR A 26 -19.15 34.08 11.55
C THR A 26 -17.65 34.17 11.86
N ASP A 27 -16.97 34.97 11.05
CA ASP A 27 -15.65 35.57 11.33
C ASP A 27 -15.60 36.21 12.73
N THR A 28 -14.59 35.83 13.51
CA THR A 28 -14.09 36.66 14.61
C THR A 28 -12.58 36.48 14.69
N ALA A 29 -11.86 37.55 14.37
CA ALA A 29 -10.42 37.65 14.57
C ALA A 29 -10.11 37.78 16.07
N GLU A 30 -9.23 36.92 16.58
CA GLU A 30 -8.56 37.12 17.87
C GLU A 30 -7.05 37.06 17.67
N ASP A 31 -6.43 38.25 17.73
CA ASP A 31 -5.02 38.44 18.02
C ASP A 31 -4.72 37.88 19.42
N ARG A 32 -3.92 36.81 19.50
CA ARG A 32 -3.27 36.40 20.76
C ARG A 32 -1.77 36.21 20.55
N ALA A 33 -1.03 37.26 20.88
CA ALA A 33 0.38 37.20 21.16
C ALA A 33 0.65 36.42 22.46
N GLY A 34 1.72 35.61 22.45
CA GLY A 34 2.47 35.26 23.65
C GLY A 34 2.11 33.93 24.30
N GLY A 35 2.92 32.91 23.98
CA GLY A 35 2.98 31.67 24.72
C GLY A 35 4.08 30.78 24.15
N SER A 36 5.31 30.96 24.61
CA SER A 36 6.37 29.96 24.43
C SER A 36 5.88 28.66 25.06
N SER A 37 5.52 27.70 24.22
CA SER A 37 5.37 26.31 24.62
C SER A 37 6.51 25.57 23.97
N GLU A 38 7.45 25.18 24.82
CA GLU A 38 8.50 24.21 24.56
C GLU A 38 7.95 23.11 23.66
N ALA A 39 8.53 22.99 22.47
CA ALA A 39 8.35 21.83 21.63
C ALA A 39 8.81 20.64 22.46
N GLY A 40 7.86 19.93 23.06
CA GLY A 40 8.11 18.63 23.66
C GLY A 40 8.76 17.79 22.58
N GLN A 41 10.03 17.43 22.78
CA GLN A 41 10.63 16.35 22.04
C GLN A 41 9.71 15.14 22.24
N GLN A 42 9.00 14.80 21.17
CA GLN A 42 8.34 13.52 21.05
C GLN A 42 9.43 12.45 21.24
N PRO A 43 9.14 11.34 21.96
CA PRO A 43 10.09 10.27 22.13
C PRO A 43 10.59 9.83 20.75
N ASP A 44 11.91 9.79 20.58
CA ASP A 44 12.58 9.16 19.45
C ASP A 44 12.35 7.65 19.64
N ASP A 45 11.20 7.18 19.17
CA ASP A 45 10.77 5.79 19.27
C ASP A 45 11.58 4.95 18.29
N GLY A 46 12.79 4.56 18.69
CA GLY A 46 13.53 3.44 18.13
C GLY A 46 14.09 3.67 16.74
N ASP A 47 15.39 3.95 16.69
CA ASP A 47 16.23 4.11 15.49
C ASP A 47 16.30 2.84 14.63
N GLY A 48 15.18 2.44 14.01
CA GLY A 48 15.09 1.44 12.94
C GLY A 48 15.21 2.05 11.53
N GLY A 49 15.46 3.36 11.45
CA GLY A 49 15.48 4.16 10.23
C GLY A 49 14.09 4.42 9.64
N GLU A 50 14.00 5.35 8.68
CA GLU A 50 12.76 5.53 7.91
C GLU A 50 12.53 4.34 6.96
N PRO A 51 11.27 3.98 6.63
CA PRO A 51 11.00 3.01 5.58
C PRO A 51 11.39 3.60 4.21
N VAL A 52 11.92 2.76 3.33
CA VAL A 52 12.44 3.19 2.01
C VAL A 52 11.91 2.26 0.91
N VAL A 53 11.59 2.84 -0.25
CA VAL A 53 11.35 2.07 -1.47
C VAL A 53 12.69 1.80 -2.14
N VAL A 54 13.06 0.53 -2.25
CA VAL A 54 14.32 0.09 -2.88
C VAL A 54 14.17 0.11 -4.39
N GLU A 55 13.11 -0.54 -4.89
CA GLU A 55 12.89 -0.75 -6.32
C GLU A 55 11.39 -0.91 -6.62
N ILE A 56 10.99 -0.66 -7.86
CA ILE A 56 9.71 -1.09 -8.42
C ILE A 56 9.98 -2.14 -9.49
N VAL A 57 9.57 -3.37 -9.21
CA VAL A 57 9.66 -4.48 -10.16
C VAL A 57 8.36 -4.55 -10.95
N SER A 58 8.45 -4.54 -12.29
CA SER A 58 7.28 -4.55 -13.16
C SER A 58 7.29 -5.74 -14.12
N GLY A 59 6.11 -6.32 -14.36
CA GLY A 59 5.95 -7.45 -15.26
C GLY A 59 4.61 -7.48 -15.97
N SER A 60 4.63 -7.75 -17.28
CA SER A 60 3.42 -7.89 -18.09
C SER A 60 2.66 -9.17 -17.74
N ALA A 61 1.33 -9.06 -17.66
CA ALA A 61 0.40 -10.18 -17.39
C ALA A 61 0.76 -11.00 -16.13
N ALA A 62 1.39 -10.38 -15.12
CA ALA A 62 1.81 -11.07 -13.92
C ALA A 62 0.66 -11.36 -12.94
N ARG A 63 -0.48 -10.67 -13.05
CA ARG A 63 -1.63 -10.71 -12.11
C ARG A 63 -1.24 -10.15 -10.73
N GLY A 64 -1.85 -10.66 -9.65
CA GLY A 64 -1.74 -10.13 -8.30
C GLY A 64 -2.96 -9.32 -7.87
N ASP A 65 -3.00 -9.01 -6.59
CA ASP A 65 -4.06 -8.21 -5.97
C ASP A 65 -3.46 -6.89 -5.49
N VAL A 66 -3.93 -5.77 -6.06
CA VAL A 66 -3.44 -4.43 -5.71
C VAL A 66 -3.71 -4.16 -4.23
N SER A 67 -2.65 -3.83 -3.50
CA SER A 67 -2.69 -3.42 -2.10
C SER A 67 -1.61 -2.38 -1.88
N GLY A 68 -2.04 -1.17 -1.50
CA GLY A 68 -1.11 -0.12 -1.05
C GLY A 68 -0.50 -0.42 0.32
N GLU A 69 -1.01 -1.39 1.07
CA GLU A 69 -0.40 -1.81 2.33
C GLU A 69 0.68 -2.88 2.07
N ALA A 70 1.89 -2.65 2.58
CA ALA A 70 3.00 -3.56 2.42
C ALA A 70 2.83 -4.82 3.27
N THR A 71 3.18 -5.96 2.67
CA THR A 71 3.37 -7.23 3.39
C THR A 71 4.83 -7.32 3.82
N VAL A 72 5.06 -7.42 5.13
CA VAL A 72 6.39 -7.71 5.69
C VAL A 72 6.74 -9.16 5.41
N ILE A 73 7.97 -9.41 4.98
CA ILE A 73 8.48 -10.74 4.62
C ILE A 73 9.55 -11.11 5.64
N GLY A 74 9.18 -11.93 6.64
CA GLY A 74 10.09 -12.36 7.70
C GLY A 74 10.94 -13.58 7.33
N ASP A 75 10.48 -14.39 6.38
CA ASP A 75 11.19 -15.59 5.92
C ASP A 75 10.83 -15.99 4.47
N GLU A 76 11.56 -16.99 3.96
CA GLU A 76 11.39 -17.53 2.60
C GLU A 76 9.99 -18.14 2.38
N GLN A 77 9.35 -18.70 3.42
CA GLN A 77 8.01 -19.27 3.29
C GLN A 77 6.95 -18.17 3.13
N GLU A 78 7.11 -17.03 3.80
CA GLU A 78 6.27 -15.86 3.62
C GLU A 78 6.43 -15.24 2.24
N LEU A 79 7.68 -15.17 1.75
CA LEU A 79 7.96 -14.76 0.37
C LEU A 79 7.25 -15.68 -0.64
N ASP A 80 7.42 -16.99 -0.51
CA ASP A 80 6.76 -17.99 -1.35
C ASP A 80 5.24 -17.85 -1.32
N ARG A 81 4.67 -17.58 -0.14
CA ARG A 81 3.22 -17.38 0.01
C ARG A 81 2.78 -16.11 -0.72
N TYR A 82 3.54 -15.03 -0.59
CA TYR A 82 3.26 -13.77 -1.27
C TYR A 82 3.34 -13.94 -2.80
N LEU A 83 4.36 -14.62 -3.32
CA LEU A 83 4.62 -14.76 -4.76
C LEU A 83 3.57 -15.64 -5.48
N ARG A 84 2.87 -16.54 -4.78
CA ARG A 84 1.82 -17.41 -5.36
C ARG A 84 0.65 -16.66 -6.00
N GLN A 85 0.48 -15.38 -5.70
CA GLN A 85 -0.56 -14.56 -6.34
C GLN A 85 -0.26 -14.28 -7.82
N PHE A 86 1.01 -14.37 -8.22
CA PHE A 86 1.45 -14.09 -9.58
C PHE A 86 1.42 -15.34 -10.46
N SER A 87 1.09 -15.16 -11.74
CA SER A 87 1.07 -16.26 -12.72
C SER A 87 2.30 -16.33 -13.62
N ASN A 88 3.27 -15.43 -13.44
CA ASN A 88 4.46 -15.30 -14.29
C ASN A 88 5.73 -15.63 -13.48
N GLU A 89 6.38 -16.75 -13.81
CA GLU A 89 7.56 -17.26 -13.09
C GLU A 89 8.81 -16.37 -13.24
N THR A 90 8.96 -15.72 -14.40
CA THR A 90 10.05 -14.75 -14.61
C THR A 90 9.84 -13.54 -13.71
N PHE A 91 8.61 -13.01 -13.65
CA PHE A 91 8.29 -11.90 -12.76
C PHE A 91 8.51 -12.24 -11.29
N THR A 92 8.11 -13.44 -10.83
CA THR A 92 8.38 -13.85 -9.44
C THR A 92 9.89 -13.96 -9.17
N SER A 93 10.66 -14.45 -10.14
CA SER A 93 12.12 -14.52 -10.02
C SER A 93 12.76 -13.13 -9.96
N ASP A 94 12.25 -12.16 -10.74
CA ASP A 94 12.72 -10.78 -10.73
C ASP A 94 12.45 -10.10 -9.37
N VAL A 95 11.27 -10.35 -8.77
CA VAL A 95 10.94 -9.85 -7.41
C VAL A 95 11.89 -10.46 -6.37
N THR A 96 12.13 -11.76 -6.41
CA THR A 96 13.10 -12.41 -5.50
C THR A 96 14.51 -11.84 -5.69
N ALA A 97 14.95 -11.69 -6.93
CA ALA A 97 16.26 -11.15 -7.24
C ALA A 97 16.44 -9.70 -6.74
N ALA A 98 15.39 -8.87 -6.80
CA ALA A 98 15.42 -7.51 -6.28
C ALA A 98 15.60 -7.48 -4.75
N ILE A 99 14.99 -8.43 -4.02
CA ILE A 99 15.22 -8.59 -2.57
C ILE A 99 16.67 -9.06 -2.32
N GLU A 100 17.13 -10.10 -3.01
CA GLU A 100 18.47 -10.67 -2.80
C GLU A 100 19.61 -9.71 -3.17
N ALA A 101 19.38 -8.79 -4.10
CA ALA A 101 20.35 -7.79 -4.51
C ALA A 101 20.51 -6.66 -3.48
N HIS A 102 19.56 -6.48 -2.56
CA HIS A 102 19.58 -5.44 -1.54
C HIS A 102 20.13 -5.96 -0.22
N ASP A 103 21.14 -5.28 0.32
CA ASP A 103 21.77 -5.63 1.61
C ASP A 103 20.99 -4.95 2.74
N PHE A 104 20.07 -5.68 3.36
CA PHE A 104 19.27 -5.19 4.48
C PHE A 104 20.14 -5.09 5.74
N ALA A 105 20.23 -3.89 6.30
CA ALA A 105 20.95 -3.66 7.55
C ALA A 105 20.32 -4.44 8.72
N ASP A 106 21.09 -4.64 9.79
CA ASP A 106 20.58 -5.26 11.02
C ASP A 106 19.33 -4.54 11.53
N GLY A 107 18.31 -5.32 11.92
CA GLY A 107 17.03 -4.77 12.38
C GLY A 107 16.11 -4.28 11.26
N ARG A 108 16.39 -4.64 10.01
CA ARG A 108 15.55 -4.29 8.86
C ARG A 108 15.11 -5.52 8.07
N VAL A 109 13.94 -5.41 7.45
CA VAL A 109 13.25 -6.52 6.81
C VAL A 109 12.67 -6.12 5.46
N PRO A 110 12.59 -7.05 4.49
CA PRO A 110 11.94 -6.79 3.22
C PRO A 110 10.42 -6.60 3.39
N GLY A 111 9.87 -5.65 2.63
CA GLY A 111 8.44 -5.49 2.44
C GLY A 111 8.06 -5.50 0.97
N LEU A 112 6.85 -5.99 0.66
CA LEU A 112 6.34 -6.05 -0.70
C LEU A 112 4.92 -5.50 -0.79
N ALA A 113 4.66 -4.67 -1.80
CA ALA A 113 3.32 -4.15 -2.09
C ALA A 113 3.04 -4.17 -3.59
N VAL A 114 1.90 -4.74 -4.00
CA VAL A 114 1.40 -4.59 -5.38
C VAL A 114 0.78 -3.20 -5.47
N ILE A 115 1.57 -2.23 -5.91
CA ILE A 115 1.19 -0.81 -5.88
C ILE A 115 0.25 -0.44 -7.03
N GLU A 116 0.34 -1.13 -8.16
CA GLU A 116 -0.47 -0.82 -9.33
C GLU A 116 -0.56 -2.01 -10.29
N ILE A 117 -1.71 -2.16 -10.94
CA ILE A 117 -1.87 -2.96 -12.16
C ILE A 117 -2.49 -2.03 -13.21
N SER A 118 -1.67 -1.55 -14.14
CA SER A 118 -2.09 -0.60 -15.18
C SER A 118 -1.31 -0.82 -16.47
N CYS A 119 -1.38 0.10 -17.42
CA CYS A 119 -0.71 -0.03 -18.72
C CYS A 119 0.71 0.52 -18.70
N ASP A 120 1.04 1.25 -17.64
CA ASP A 120 2.29 1.95 -17.45
C ASP A 120 2.93 1.51 -16.12
N THR A 121 4.23 1.71 -16.00
CA THR A 121 4.95 1.52 -14.75
C THR A 121 5.07 2.86 -14.03
N PRO A 122 4.70 2.96 -12.74
CA PRO A 122 4.97 4.14 -11.93
C PRO A 122 6.48 4.45 -11.90
N PRO A 123 6.90 5.71 -12.11
CA PRO A 123 8.32 6.05 -12.15
C PRO A 123 8.98 6.00 -10.77
N SER A 124 8.19 6.07 -9.70
CA SER A 124 8.63 5.96 -8.31
C SER A 124 7.44 5.64 -7.41
N ALA A 125 7.71 5.39 -6.13
CA ALA A 125 6.71 5.27 -5.09
C ALA A 125 7.25 5.86 -3.79
N THR A 126 6.35 6.22 -2.88
CA THR A 126 6.69 6.67 -1.52
C THR A 126 6.07 5.72 -0.52
N VAL A 127 6.79 5.43 0.57
CA VAL A 127 6.27 4.65 1.69
C VAL A 127 6.08 5.55 2.92
N THR A 128 4.98 5.37 3.64
CA THR A 128 4.65 6.10 4.87
C THR A 128 4.23 5.10 5.94
N GLN A 129 4.71 5.28 7.17
CA GLN A 129 4.31 4.46 8.30
C GLN A 129 3.07 5.06 8.99
N GLU A 130 2.02 4.24 9.14
CA GLU A 130 0.80 4.56 9.88
C GLU A 130 0.59 3.54 11.00
N GLY A 131 1.10 3.86 12.19
CA GLY A 131 1.13 2.90 13.30
C GLY A 131 2.02 1.71 12.94
N SER A 132 1.45 0.50 12.93
CA SER A 132 2.18 -0.73 12.57
C SER A 132 2.12 -1.07 11.07
N ARG A 133 1.54 -0.20 10.24
CA ARG A 133 1.31 -0.46 8.82
C ARG A 133 2.22 0.42 7.98
N PHE A 134 2.65 -0.09 6.83
CA PHE A 134 3.41 0.67 5.85
C PHE A 134 2.57 0.84 4.58
N LEU A 135 2.19 2.07 4.28
CA LEU A 135 1.39 2.42 3.11
C LEU A 135 2.31 2.93 2.00
N VAL A 136 2.17 2.34 0.83
CA VAL A 136 2.93 2.65 -0.38
C VAL A 136 2.00 3.35 -1.37
N THR A 137 2.45 4.51 -1.84
CA THR A 137 1.74 5.32 -2.84
C THR A 137 2.61 5.43 -4.09
N PRO A 138 2.18 4.88 -5.25
CA PRO A 138 2.88 5.08 -6.51
C PRO A 138 2.80 6.55 -6.95
N ALA A 139 3.89 7.05 -7.54
CA ALA A 139 3.87 8.32 -8.22
C ALA A 139 3.06 8.21 -9.52
N LYS A 140 2.35 9.27 -9.87
CA LYS A 140 1.58 9.32 -11.12
C LYS A 140 2.52 9.29 -12.33
N VAL A 141 2.13 8.51 -13.33
CA VAL A 141 2.75 8.55 -14.67
C VAL A 141 2.36 9.86 -15.35
N ALA A 142 3.36 10.62 -15.81
CA ALA A 142 3.15 11.96 -16.38
C ALA A 142 2.38 11.91 -17.72
N ASP A 143 2.74 10.96 -18.58
CA ASP A 143 2.20 10.77 -19.92
C ASP A 143 1.75 9.31 -20.10
N PRO A 144 0.59 8.91 -19.53
CA PRO A 144 0.13 7.53 -19.60
C PRO A 144 -0.20 7.13 -21.04
N LEU A 145 0.07 5.88 -21.39
CA LEU A 145 -0.26 5.35 -22.71
C LEU A 145 -1.79 5.28 -22.88
N PRO A 146 -2.33 5.74 -24.02
CA PRO A 146 -3.78 5.70 -24.26
C PRO A 146 -4.29 4.27 -24.50
N GLU A 147 -3.42 3.37 -24.94
CA GLU A 147 -3.77 2.00 -25.33
C GLU A 147 -3.04 0.99 -24.45
N CYS A 148 -3.81 0.02 -23.94
CA CYS A 148 -3.33 -1.04 -23.06
C CYS A 148 -3.31 -2.39 -23.79
N TYR A 149 -2.15 -2.78 -24.33
CA TYR A 149 -2.03 -4.08 -25.00
C TYR A 149 -1.97 -5.24 -23.99
N VAL A 150 -1.33 -5.02 -22.85
CA VAL A 150 -1.23 -5.97 -21.74
C VAL A 150 -1.10 -5.19 -20.43
N PRO A 151 -1.84 -5.56 -19.37
CA PRO A 151 -1.62 -4.94 -18.07
C PRO A 151 -0.24 -5.32 -17.52
N VAL A 152 0.42 -4.34 -16.91
CA VAL A 152 1.68 -4.43 -16.18
C VAL A 152 1.36 -4.39 -14.70
N THR A 153 1.80 -5.42 -13.98
CA THR A 153 1.80 -5.42 -12.52
C THR A 153 3.07 -4.74 -12.05
N SER A 154 2.97 -3.82 -11.10
CA SER A 154 4.11 -3.19 -10.44
C SER A 154 4.12 -3.52 -8.96
N VAL A 155 5.24 -4.02 -8.47
CA VAL A 155 5.48 -4.35 -7.06
C VAL A 155 6.58 -3.46 -6.53
N ALA A 156 6.31 -2.73 -5.45
CA ALA A 156 7.35 -2.04 -4.70
C ALA A 156 8.07 -3.03 -3.79
N VAL A 157 9.40 -3.09 -3.91
CA VAL A 157 10.29 -3.73 -2.96
C VAL A 157 10.73 -2.67 -1.95
N LEU A 158 10.51 -2.96 -0.68
CA LEU A 158 10.72 -2.03 0.42
C LEU A 158 11.80 -2.55 1.35
N ASP A 159 12.53 -1.61 1.90
CA ASP A 159 13.32 -1.81 3.08
C ASP A 159 12.52 -1.21 4.24
N LEU A 160 12.21 -2.01 5.27
CA LEU A 160 11.37 -1.61 6.40
C LEU A 160 12.09 -1.81 7.74
N PRO A 161 11.81 -0.97 8.75
CA PRO A 161 12.20 -1.26 10.14
C PRO A 161 11.55 -2.57 10.62
N GLY A 162 12.34 -3.44 11.26
CA GLY A 162 11.94 -4.77 11.76
C GLY A 162 11.62 -4.83 13.25
#